data_AF-A0AAW3RCT6-F1
#
_entry.id   AF-A0AAW3RCT6-F1
#
_cell.length_a   1.000
_cell.length_b   1.000
_cell.length_c   1.000
_cell.angle_alpha   90.00
_cell.angle_beta   90.00
_cell.angle_gamma   90.00
#
_symmetry.space_group_name_H-M   'P 1'
#
loop_
_entity.id
_entity.type
_entity.pdbx_description
1 polymer ?
#
loop_
_entity_poly.entity_id
_entity_poly.type
_entity_poly.pdbx_seq_one_letter_code
_entity_poly.pdbx_strand_id
1 'polypeptide(L)'
;MHQDVKKIRNLLKQYSKLKRDLATFNQVSSPSFDGISSHSSRNSAESRLINHVDLSYQLKEVEDALNVIDDPQYQFILHDYIIEKRFSRNEACQQLSVSVSKFNYLKNRALLTFSKYYQCDML
;
A
#
# COMPACT_ATOMS: atom_id res chain seq x y z
N MET A 1 -1.77 -20.64 -3.07
CA MET A 1 -0.98 -19.79 -4.00
C MET A 1 -1.80 -18.75 -4.75
N HIS A 2 -2.74 -19.11 -5.64
CA HIS A 2 -3.45 -18.09 -6.45
C HIS A 2 -4.38 -17.18 -5.62
N GLN A 3 -4.92 -17.67 -4.50
CA GLN A 3 -5.71 -16.87 -3.56
C GLN A 3 -4.84 -15.87 -2.78
N ASP A 4 -3.65 -16.28 -2.35
CA ASP A 4 -2.74 -15.45 -1.55
C ASP A 4 -2.24 -14.26 -2.38
N VAL A 5 -1.82 -14.50 -3.63
CA VAL A 5 -1.40 -13.45 -4.57
C VAL A 5 -2.52 -12.44 -4.83
N LYS A 6 -3.79 -12.89 -4.90
CA LYS A 6 -4.94 -11.98 -5.06
C LYS A 6 -5.16 -11.10 -3.83
N LYS A 7 -5.03 -11.68 -2.63
CA LYS A 7 -5.15 -10.94 -1.36
C LYS A 7 -4.07 -9.87 -1.24
N ILE A 8 -2.80 -10.23 -1.46
CA ILE A 8 -1.66 -9.31 -1.42
C ILE A 8 -1.84 -8.16 -2.41
N ARG A 9 -2.21 -8.47 -3.65
CA ARG A 9 -2.47 -7.45 -4.67
C ARG A 9 -3.61 -6.51 -4.25
N ASN A 10 -4.65 -7.01 -3.61
CA ASN A 10 -5.74 -6.16 -3.12
C ASN A 10 -5.28 -5.27 -1.96
N LEU A 11 -4.45 -5.79 -1.05
CA LEU A 11 -3.82 -5.02 0.02
C LEU A 11 -3.00 -3.86 -0.55
N LEU A 12 -2.12 -4.11 -1.53
CA LEU A 12 -1.33 -3.05 -2.17
C LEU A 12 -2.19 -1.99 -2.89
N LYS A 13 -3.33 -2.39 -3.47
CA LYS A 13 -4.28 -1.44 -4.07
C LYS A 13 -4.98 -0.59 -3.02
N GLN A 14 -5.33 -1.17 -1.86
CA GLN A 14 -5.93 -0.43 -0.75
C GLN A 14 -4.91 0.53 -0.13
N TYR A 15 -3.66 0.09 0.06
CA TYR A 15 -2.54 0.92 0.46
C TYR A 15 -2.41 2.17 -0.43
N SER A 16 -2.40 1.99 -1.76
CA SER A 16 -2.33 3.12 -2.69
C SER A 16 -3.48 4.12 -2.53
N LYS A 17 -4.70 3.61 -2.27
CA LYS A 17 -5.87 4.47 -2.02
C LYS A 17 -5.73 5.24 -0.71
N LEU A 18 -5.39 4.55 0.38
CA LEU A 18 -5.20 5.15 1.70
C LEU A 18 -4.09 6.21 1.69
N LYS A 19 -2.98 5.95 0.99
CA LYS A 19 -1.88 6.92 0.84
C LYS A 19 -2.33 8.20 0.13
N ARG A 20 -3.14 8.09 -0.92
CA ARG A 20 -3.72 9.26 -1.62
C ARG A 20 -4.74 9.99 -0.75
N ASP A 21 -5.58 9.27 -0.04
CA ASP A 21 -6.60 9.86 0.84
C ASP A 21 -5.93 10.61 2.01
N LEU A 22 -4.87 10.06 2.62
CA LEU A 22 -4.06 10.73 3.63
C LEU A 22 -3.32 11.96 3.09
N ALA A 23 -2.71 11.86 1.90
CA ALA A 23 -2.07 13.01 1.25
C ALA A 23 -3.07 14.14 0.99
N THR A 24 -4.31 13.79 0.61
CA THR A 24 -5.40 14.75 0.41
C THR A 24 -5.86 15.35 1.75
N PHE A 25 -6.00 14.54 2.80
CA PHE A 25 -6.39 15.01 4.14
C PHE A 25 -5.36 15.98 4.73
N ASN A 26 -4.06 15.70 4.58
CA ASN A 26 -2.98 16.58 5.02
C ASN A 26 -2.95 17.91 4.24
N GLN A 27 -3.37 17.92 2.96
CA GLN A 27 -3.49 19.14 2.17
C GLN A 27 -4.71 20.00 2.57
N VAL A 28 -5.77 19.39 3.08
CA VAL A 28 -7.01 20.08 3.49
C VAL A 28 -6.99 20.46 4.98
N SER A 29 -6.02 19.98 5.75
CA SER A 29 -5.91 20.24 7.18
C SER A 29 -5.21 21.57 7.48
N SER A 30 -5.97 22.65 7.39
CA SER A 30 -5.86 23.78 8.31
C SER A 30 -7.27 24.09 8.82
N PRO A 31 -7.82 23.31 9.76
CA PRO A 31 -9.06 23.69 10.40
C PRO A 31 -8.77 24.86 11.33
N SER A 32 -9.35 26.03 11.04
CA SER A 32 -9.53 27.06 12.05
C SER A 32 -10.36 26.45 13.19
N PHE A 33 -9.73 26.32 14.35
CA PHE A 33 -10.34 25.81 15.55
C PHE A 33 -11.27 26.89 16.10
N ASP A 34 -12.56 26.80 15.79
CA ASP A 34 -13.55 27.69 16.38
C ASP A 34 -14.70 26.89 17.00
N GLY A 35 -14.98 27.18 18.27
CA GLY A 35 -16.20 26.78 18.98
C GLY A 35 -16.31 25.33 19.43
N ILE A 36 -15.71 25.02 20.57
CA ILE A 36 -15.98 23.80 21.35
C ILE A 36 -17.43 23.85 21.87
N SER A 37 -18.28 22.89 21.49
CA SER A 37 -19.49 22.57 22.25
C SER A 37 -19.35 21.19 22.89
N SER A 38 -19.49 21.18 24.21
CA SER A 38 -19.27 20.05 25.09
C SER A 38 -20.41 19.04 24.99
N HIS A 39 -20.20 17.91 24.31
CA HIS A 39 -21.01 16.72 24.52
C HIS A 39 -20.13 15.45 24.48
N SER A 40 -20.45 14.53 25.38
CA SER A 40 -19.73 13.31 25.77
C SER A 40 -19.39 12.38 24.60
N SER A 41 -18.26 12.63 23.92
CA SER A 41 -17.74 11.83 22.80
C SER A 41 -16.45 11.09 23.16
N ARG A 42 -16.28 10.65 24.41
CA ARG A 42 -15.04 10.00 24.89
C ARG A 42 -14.77 8.70 24.13
N ASN A 43 -15.78 7.85 23.94
CA ASN A 43 -15.62 6.58 23.20
C ASN A 43 -15.43 6.77 21.69
N SER A 44 -16.04 7.80 21.07
CA SER A 44 -15.91 7.99 19.62
C SER A 44 -14.54 8.58 19.25
N ALA A 45 -14.01 9.48 20.08
CA ALA A 45 -12.66 10.02 19.90
C ALA A 45 -11.58 8.94 20.13
N GLU A 46 -11.72 8.13 21.18
CA GLU A 46 -10.79 7.05 21.51
C GLU A 46 -10.77 5.96 20.42
N SER A 47 -11.93 5.48 19.96
CA SER A 47 -12.00 4.51 18.86
C SER A 47 -11.43 5.07 17.55
N ARG A 48 -11.58 6.37 17.28
CA ARG A 48 -10.97 7.01 16.11
C ARG A 48 -9.44 7.05 16.22
N LEU A 49 -8.91 7.32 17.41
CA LEU A 49 -7.47 7.32 17.65
C LEU A 49 -6.87 5.91 17.54
N ILE A 50 -7.50 4.90 18.15
CA ILE A 50 -7.07 3.50 18.05
C ILE A 50 -7.06 3.05 16.59
N ASN A 51 -8.16 3.29 15.85
CA ASN A 51 -8.23 2.97 14.42
C ASN A 51 -7.16 3.70 13.59
N HIS A 52 -6.83 4.94 13.94
CA HIS A 52 -5.79 5.70 13.26
C HIS A 52 -4.39 5.12 13.53
N VAL A 53 -4.11 4.70 14.77
CA VAL A 53 -2.84 4.07 15.14
C VAL A 53 -2.69 2.72 14.43
N ASP A 54 -3.73 1.89 14.42
CA ASP A 54 -3.72 0.59 13.74
C ASP A 54 -3.49 0.73 12.23
N LEU A 55 -4.14 1.70 11.59
CA LEU A 55 -3.92 2.00 10.17
C LEU A 55 -2.51 2.52 9.91
N SER A 56 -1.99 3.41 10.75
CA SER A 56 -0.63 3.94 10.61
C SER A 56 0.42 2.85 10.74
N TYR A 57 0.20 1.91 11.67
CA TYR A 57 1.05 0.74 11.87
C TYR A 57 1.05 -0.16 10.63
N GLN A 58 -0.14 -0.52 10.11
CA GLN A 58 -0.25 -1.32 8.89
C GLN A 58 0.40 -0.65 7.67
N LEU A 59 0.28 0.68 7.54
CA LEU A 59 0.94 1.43 6.46
C LEU A 59 2.46 1.33 6.56
N LYS A 60 2.99 1.45 7.78
CA LYS A 60 4.42 1.35 8.03
C LYS A 60 4.95 -0.05 7.69
N GLU A 61 4.26 -1.12 8.10
CA GLU A 61 4.67 -2.49 7.75
C GLU A 61 4.69 -2.73 6.23
N VAL A 62 3.73 -2.16 5.50
CA VAL A 62 3.72 -2.25 4.03
C VAL A 62 4.91 -1.48 3.44
N GLU A 63 5.24 -0.30 3.97
CA GLU A 63 6.38 0.49 3.51
C GLU A 63 7.71 -0.19 3.80
N ASP A 64 7.90 -0.71 5.02
CA ASP A 64 9.10 -1.42 5.42
C ASP A 64 9.29 -2.68 4.55
N ALA A 65 8.23 -3.48 4.33
CA ALA A 65 8.29 -4.64 3.46
C ALA A 65 8.58 -4.32 1.98
N LEU A 66 8.15 -3.14 1.49
CA LEU A 66 8.50 -2.67 0.15
C LEU A 66 9.98 -2.22 0.07
N ASN A 67 10.46 -1.52 1.11
CA ASN A 67 11.82 -0.98 1.16
C ASN A 67 12.91 -2.06 1.24
N VAL A 68 12.60 -3.24 1.77
CA VAL A 68 13.54 -4.39 1.84
C VAL A 68 13.77 -5.05 0.46
N ILE A 69 12.94 -4.76 -0.53
CA ILE A 69 13.05 -5.38 -1.86
C ILE A 69 14.04 -4.58 -2.71
N ASP A 70 15.26 -5.09 -2.86
CA ASP A 70 16.32 -4.43 -3.64
C ASP A 70 16.28 -4.70 -5.15
N ASP A 71 15.51 -5.72 -5.60
CA ASP A 71 15.42 -6.05 -7.03
C ASP A 71 14.70 -4.93 -7.81
N PRO A 72 15.36 -4.23 -8.74
CA PRO A 72 14.77 -3.08 -9.43
C PRO A 72 13.56 -3.46 -10.29
N GLN A 73 13.52 -4.68 -10.83
CA GLN A 73 12.36 -5.17 -11.58
C GLN A 73 11.17 -5.38 -10.65
N TYR A 74 11.41 -5.89 -9.43
CA TYR A 74 10.34 -6.09 -8.46
C TYR A 74 9.85 -4.77 -7.90
N GLN A 75 10.76 -3.82 -7.62
CA GLN A 75 10.40 -2.46 -7.23
C GLN A 75 9.51 -1.81 -8.29
N PHE A 76 9.91 -1.82 -9.56
CA PHE A 76 9.11 -1.30 -10.68
C PHE A 76 7.73 -1.97 -10.76
N ILE A 77 7.67 -3.30 -10.62
CA ILE A 77 6.40 -4.02 -10.70
C ILE A 77 5.49 -3.67 -9.51
N LEU A 78 6.02 -3.58 -8.29
CA LEU A 78 5.24 -3.33 -7.09
C LEU A 78 4.79 -1.86 -7.03
N HIS A 79 5.73 -0.92 -7.16
CA HIS A 79 5.44 0.52 -7.08
C HIS A 79 4.76 1.04 -8.35
N ASP A 80 5.44 1.03 -9.49
CA ASP A 80 4.95 1.74 -10.66
C ASP A 80 3.77 1.03 -11.34
N TYR A 81 3.78 -0.32 -11.37
CA TYR A 81 2.73 -1.08 -12.04
C TYR A 81 1.53 -1.43 -11.14
N ILE A 82 1.74 -1.91 -9.92
CA ILE A 82 0.63 -2.36 -9.05
C ILE A 82 0.03 -1.23 -8.22
N ILE A 83 0.87 -0.47 -7.51
CA ILE A 83 0.46 0.59 -6.59
C ILE A 83 0.03 1.83 -7.38
N GLU A 84 0.94 2.41 -8.16
CA GLU A 84 0.71 3.66 -8.89
C GLU A 84 -0.07 3.46 -10.20
N LYS A 85 -0.05 2.24 -10.76
CA LYS A 85 -0.71 1.88 -12.03
C LYS A 85 -0.35 2.84 -13.19
N ARG A 86 0.91 3.29 -13.24
CA ARG A 86 1.42 4.22 -14.26
C ARG A 86 1.48 3.60 -15.66
N PHE A 87 1.58 2.28 -15.72
CA PHE A 87 1.81 1.54 -16.95
C PHE A 87 0.72 0.50 -17.20
N SER A 88 0.29 0.39 -18.45
CA SER A 88 -0.40 -0.80 -18.94
C SER A 88 0.54 -2.01 -18.92
N ARG A 89 -0.03 -3.21 -19.05
CA ARG A 89 0.78 -4.44 -19.11
C ARG A 89 1.76 -4.41 -20.29
N ASN A 90 1.35 -3.88 -21.44
CA ASN A 90 2.18 -3.86 -22.64
C ASN A 90 3.35 -2.87 -22.49
N GLU A 91 3.09 -1.68 -21.95
CA GLU A 91 4.14 -0.70 -21.65
C GLU A 91 5.12 -1.24 -20.60
N ALA A 92 4.62 -1.90 -19.54
CA ALA A 92 5.48 -2.51 -18.54
C ALA A 92 6.35 -3.64 -19.13
N CYS A 93 5.81 -4.43 -20.08
CA CYS A 93 6.59 -5.44 -20.81
C CYS A 93 7.68 -4.79 -21.67
N GLN A 94 7.39 -3.67 -22.32
CA GLN A 94 8.35 -2.90 -23.12
C GLN A 94 9.45 -2.30 -22.24
N GLN A 95 9.09 -1.66 -21.13
CA GLN A 95 10.04 -1.07 -20.17
C GLN A 95 11.03 -2.12 -19.64
N LEU A 96 10.54 -3.31 -19.31
CA LEU A 96 11.38 -4.40 -18.82
C LEU A 96 12.01 -5.24 -19.95
N SER A 97 11.68 -4.97 -21.21
CA SER A 97 12.11 -5.77 -22.37
C SER A 97 11.83 -7.27 -22.21
N VAL A 98 10.63 -7.62 -21.72
CA VAL A 98 10.21 -9.01 -21.49
C VAL A 98 8.92 -9.37 -22.20
N SER A 99 8.71 -10.66 -22.45
CA SER A 99 7.42 -11.17 -22.93
C SER A 99 6.34 -11.07 -21.86
N VAL A 100 5.07 -11.08 -22.28
CA VAL A 100 3.91 -11.06 -21.37
C VAL A 100 3.93 -12.22 -20.37
N SER A 101 4.33 -13.41 -20.82
CA SER A 101 4.43 -14.59 -19.95
C SER A 101 5.52 -14.41 -18.89
N LYS A 102 6.69 -13.89 -19.28
CA LYS A 102 7.78 -13.59 -18.35
C LYS A 102 7.41 -12.47 -17.39
N PHE A 103 6.74 -11.42 -17.87
CA PHE A 103 6.20 -10.35 -17.02
C PHE A 103 5.24 -10.89 -15.96
N ASN A 104 4.29 -11.76 -16.34
CA ASN A 104 3.37 -12.36 -15.39
C ASN A 104 4.09 -13.23 -14.35
N TYR A 105 5.13 -13.95 -14.76
CA TYR A 105 5.99 -14.69 -13.84
C TYR A 105 6.70 -13.78 -12.84
N LEU A 106 7.37 -12.71 -13.33
CA LEU A 106 8.08 -11.73 -12.50
C LEU A 106 7.12 -11.05 -11.53
N LYS A 107 5.93 -10.68 -11.99
CA LYS A 107 4.88 -10.09 -11.16
C LYS A 107 4.43 -11.01 -10.03
N ASN A 108 4.23 -12.30 -10.32
CA ASN A 108 3.87 -13.25 -9.28
C ASN A 108 5.02 -13.46 -8.29
N ARG A 109 6.27 -13.48 -8.76
CA ARG A 109 7.46 -13.56 -7.91
C ARG A 109 7.59 -12.35 -7.01
N ALA A 110 7.47 -11.13 -7.55
CA ALA A 110 7.53 -9.89 -6.78
C ALA A 110 6.48 -9.86 -5.66
N LEU A 111 5.24 -10.28 -5.95
CA LEU A 111 4.18 -10.36 -4.94
C LEU A 111 4.46 -11.39 -3.85
N LEU A 112 5.06 -12.53 -4.19
CA LEU A 112 5.46 -13.54 -3.21
C LEU A 112 6.64 -13.06 -2.36
N THR A 113 7.61 -12.36 -2.96
CA THR A 113 8.74 -11.76 -2.24
C THR A 113 8.24 -10.72 -1.24
N PHE A 114 7.38 -9.80 -1.67
CA PHE A 114 6.72 -8.85 -0.78
C PHE A 114 5.98 -9.55 0.37
N SER A 115 5.21 -10.60 0.07
CA SER A 115 4.48 -11.35 1.11
C SER A 115 5.38 -11.95 2.17
N LYS A 116 6.60 -12.37 1.80
CA LYS A 116 7.54 -12.95 2.76
C LYS A 116 8.00 -11.91 3.77
N TYR A 117 8.33 -10.71 3.30
CA TYR A 117 8.75 -9.62 4.19
C TYR A 117 7.59 -9.10 5.02
N TYR A 118 6.43 -8.87 4.40
CA TYR A 118 5.22 -8.42 5.10
C TYR A 118 4.73 -9.41 6.18
N GLN A 119 4.90 -10.72 5.98
CA GLN A 119 4.54 -11.73 6.99
C GLN A 119 5.65 -11.96 8.02
N CYS A 120 6.90 -11.62 7.71
CA CYS A 120 8.03 -11.76 8.64
C CYS A 120 7.94 -10.74 9.79
N ASP A 121 7.32 -9.58 9.55
CA ASP A 121 7.10 -8.55 10.58
C ASP A 121 5.89 -8.86 11.49
N MET A 122 5.08 -9.87 11.16
CA MET A 122 3.93 -10.32 11.98
C MET A 122 4.24 -11.52 12.92
N LEU A 123 5.51 -11.89 13.10
CA LEU A 123 5.99 -12.95 14.02
C LEU A 123 7.00 -12.39 15.02
#